data_AF-A0A529RA04-F1
#
_entry.id   AF-A0A529RA04-F1
#
_cell.length_a   1.000
_cell.length_b   1.000
_cell.length_c   1.000
_cell.angle_alpha   90.00
_cell.angle_beta   90.00
_cell.angle_gamma   90.00
#
_symmetry.space_group_name_H-M   'P 1'
#
loop_
_entity.id
_entity.type
_entity.pdbx_description
1 polymer ?
#
loop_
_entity_poly.entity_id
_entity_poly.type
_entity_poly.pdbx_seq_one_letter_code
_entity_poly.pdbx_strand_id
1 'polypeptide(L)' 'MDNVPCNEAKQNAVEVVEACGEWFVHVIENGKDTITNFELEAYALSYAEGQRIRLGIEKIARI' A
#
# COMPACT_ATOMS: atom_id res chain seq x y z
N MET A 1 -29.45 8.49 19.25
CA MET A 1 -28.14 7.95 19.65
C MET A 1 -27.47 7.54 18.35
N ASP A 2 -26.89 8.52 17.66
CA ASP A 2 -26.50 8.35 16.26
C ASP A 2 -25.14 9.02 16.11
N ASN A 3 -24.12 8.28 16.48
CA ASN A 3 -22.78 8.53 15.97
C ASN A 3 -22.16 7.16 15.73
N VAL A 4 -22.66 6.50 14.68
CA VAL A 4 -21.85 5.52 13.96
C VAL A 4 -20.61 6.31 13.56
N PRO A 5 -19.40 5.98 14.04
CA PRO A 5 -18.22 6.53 13.43
C PRO A 5 -18.32 6.16 11.96
N CYS A 6 -18.45 7.16 11.09
CA CYS A 6 -18.22 7.00 9.67
C CYS A 6 -16.96 6.15 9.58
N ASN A 7 -17.13 4.90 9.19
CA ASN A 7 -16.01 4.00 8.96
C ASN A 7 -15.20 4.71 7.90
N GLU A 8 -14.14 5.40 8.32
CA GLU A 8 -13.13 5.99 7.47
C GLU A 8 -12.54 4.77 6.77
N ALA A 9 -13.20 4.37 5.68
CA ALA A 9 -12.72 3.33 4.80
C ALA A 9 -11.44 3.91 4.26
N LYS A 10 -10.31 3.63 4.94
CA LYS A 10 -9.00 4.07 4.49
C LYS A 10 -8.92 3.66 3.04
N GLN A 11 -8.84 4.67 2.18
CA GLN A 11 -8.87 4.46 0.75
C GLN A 11 -7.72 3.55 0.38
N ASN A 12 -7.97 2.66 -0.58
CA ASN A 12 -6.95 1.74 -1.02
C ASN A 12 -5.73 2.54 -1.46
N ALA A 13 -4.56 2.19 -0.95
CA ALA A 13 -3.32 2.88 -1.26
C ALA A 13 -2.17 1.89 -1.28
N VAL A 14 -1.20 2.16 -2.14
CA VAL A 14 0.05 1.40 -2.21
C VAL A 14 1.18 2.42 -2.14
N GLU A 15 2.01 2.28 -1.13
CA GLU A 15 3.16 3.11 -0.86
C GLU A 15 4.42 2.25 -0.94
N VAL A 16 5.48 2.77 -1.55
CA VAL A 16 6.79 2.10 -1.64
C VAL A 16 7.81 3.00 -0.98
N VAL A 17 8.54 2.46 -0.01
CA VAL A 17 9.55 3.17 0.77
C VAL A 17 10.88 2.45 0.62
N GLU A 18 11.94 3.19 0.32
CA GLU A 18 13.30 2.65 0.39
C GLU A 18 13.90 2.95 1.77
N ALA A 19 14.37 1.94 2.49
CA ALA A 19 15.09 2.14 3.75
C ALA A 19 16.29 1.19 3.85
N CYS A 20 17.48 1.77 4.05
CA CYS A 20 18.74 1.03 4.26
C CYS A 20 19.07 -0.01 3.17
N GLY A 21 18.66 0.23 1.91
CA GLY A 21 18.88 -0.71 0.81
C GLY A 21 17.84 -1.81 0.67
N GLU A 22 16.83 -1.82 1.55
CA GLU A 22 15.63 -2.65 1.44
C GLU A 22 14.44 -1.80 0.97
N TRP A 23 13.49 -2.45 0.30
CA TRP A 23 12.29 -1.84 -0.25
C TRP A 23 11.06 -2.34 0.48
N PHE A 24 10.29 -1.42 1.06
CA PHE A 24 9.09 -1.71 1.82
C PHE A 24 7.87 -1.28 1.02
N VAL A 25 6.98 -2.21 0.74
CA VAL A 25 5.69 -1.92 0.10
C VAL A 25 4.62 -1.96 1.18
N HIS A 26 4.00 -0.82 1.45
CA HIS A 26 2.87 -0.66 2.33
C HIS A 26 1.58 -0.62 1.52
N VAL A 27 0.69 -1.57 1.77
CA VAL A 27 -0.57 -1.75 1.06
C VAL A 27 -1.70 -1.54 2.06
N ILE A 28 -2.56 -0.58 1.78
CA ILE A 28 -3.75 -0.29 2.56
C ILE A 28 -4.95 -0.81 1.77
N GLU A 29 -5.69 -1.76 2.34
CA GLU A 29 -6.90 -2.34 1.75
C GLU A 29 -8.04 -2.32 2.79
N ASN A 30 -9.10 -1.55 2.53
CA ASN A 30 -10.28 -1.47 3.42
C ASN A 30 -9.94 -1.24 4.90
N GLY A 31 -8.94 -0.38 5.20
CA GLY A 31 -8.52 -0.13 6.58
C GLY A 31 -7.43 -1.06 7.12
N LYS A 32 -7.08 -2.12 6.39
CA LYS A 32 -6.01 -3.05 6.76
C LYS A 32 -4.71 -2.66 6.07
N ASP A 33 -3.70 -2.33 6.85
CA ASP A 33 -2.32 -2.19 6.40
C ASP A 33 -1.64 -3.56 6.26
N THR A 34 -0.83 -3.69 5.21
CA THR A 34 0.05 -4.83 4.97
C THR A 34 1.37 -4.29 4.49
N ILE A 35 2.44 -4.54 5.24
CA ILE A 35 3.79 -4.12 4.90
C ILE A 35 4.57 -5.35 4.45
N THR A 36 5.21 -5.28 3.29
CA THR A 36 6.07 -6.35 2.77
C THR A 36 7.40 -5.76 2.35
N ASN A 37 8.50 -6.32 2.85
CA ASN A 37 9.85 -5.90 2.49
C ASN A 37 10.45 -6.78 1.39
N PHE A 38 11.32 -6.20 0.59
CA PHE A 38 12.02 -6.83 -0.52
C PHE A 38 13.45 -6.32 -0.57
N GLU A 39 14.40 -7.21 -0.88
CA GLU A 39 15.81 -6.83 -1.06
C GLU A 39 16.06 -6.11 -2.40
N LEU A 40 15.19 -6.31 -3.39
CA LEU A 40 15.36 -5.76 -4.74
C LEU A 40 14.22 -4.82 -5.11
N GLU A 41 14.58 -3.65 -5.64
CA GLU A 41 13.63 -2.62 -6.12
C GLU A 41 12.64 -3.20 -7.13
N ALA A 42 13.15 -3.99 -8.09
CA ALA A 42 12.34 -4.57 -9.15
C ALA A 42 11.21 -5.47 -8.60
N TYR A 43 11.46 -6.21 -7.51
CA TYR A 43 10.43 -7.05 -6.89
C TYR A 43 9.42 -6.20 -6.12
N ALA A 44 9.87 -5.19 -5.36
CA ALA A 44 8.97 -4.27 -4.67
C ALA A 44 8.06 -3.53 -5.65
N LEU A 45 8.60 -3.00 -6.74
CA LEU A 45 7.83 -2.33 -7.79
C LEU A 45 6.83 -3.27 -8.47
N SER A 46 7.27 -4.49 -8.85
CA SER A 46 6.38 -5.48 -9.46
C SER A 46 5.23 -5.87 -8.51
N TYR A 47 5.53 -6.03 -7.22
CA TYR A 47 4.52 -6.31 -6.20
C TYR A 47 3.56 -5.14 -6.04
N ALA A 48 4.08 -3.92 -5.89
CA ALA A 48 3.28 -2.70 -5.78
C ALA A 48 2.35 -2.50 -7.00
N GLU A 49 2.84 -2.78 -8.21
CA GLU A 49 2.07 -2.72 -9.44
C GLU A 49 0.98 -3.80 -9.51
N GLY A 50 1.28 -5.02 -9.04
CA GLY A 50 0.29 -6.08 -8.90
C GLY A 50 -0.82 -5.69 -7.91
N GLN A 51 -0.45 -5.11 -6.76
CA GLN A 51 -1.42 -4.61 -5.78
C GLN A 51 -2.22 -3.43 -6.32
N ARG A 52 -1.58 -2.53 -7.07
CA ARG A 52 -2.22 -1.40 -7.73
C ARG A 52 -3.37 -1.86 -8.63
N ILE A 53 -3.08 -2.83 -9.51
CA ILE A 53 -4.09 -3.40 -10.43
C ILE A 53 -5.19 -4.12 -9.65
N ARG A 54 -4.83 -4.91 -8.63
CA ARG A 54 -5.79 -5.67 -7.82
C ARG A 54 -6.75 -4.77 -7.03
N LEU A 55 -6.22 -3.66 -6.50
CA LEU A 55 -6.97 -2.69 -5.69
C LEU A 55 -7.66 -1.61 -6.52
N GLY A 56 -7.41 -1.55 -7.83
CA GLY A 56 -8.01 -0.57 -8.75
C GLY A 56 -7.54 0.87 -8.54
N ILE A 57 -6.34 1.05 -8.00
CA ILE A 57 -5.75 2.37 -7.73
C ILE A 57 -4.95 2.85 -8.95
N GLU A 58 -4.97 4.15 -9.19
CA GLU A 58 -4.31 4.71 -10.38
C GLU A 58 -2.82 4.99 -10.13
N LYS A 59 -2.43 5.22 -8.87
CA LYS A 59 -1.08 5.67 -8.51
C LYS A 59 -0.51 4.86 -7.35
N ILE A 60 0.78 4.59 -7.45
CA ILE A 60 1.63 4.13 -6.35
C ILE A 60 2.32 5.37 -5.80
N ALA A 61 2.25 5.58 -4.49
CA ALA A 61 3.05 6.59 -3.82
C ALA A 61 4.45 6.02 -3.56
N ARG A 62 5.50 6.78 -3.86
CA ARG A 62 6.88 6.43 -3.51
C ARG A 62 7.40 7.50 -2.57
N ILE A 63 7.88 7.09 -1.40
CA ILE A 63 8.34 7.96 -0.31
C ILE A 63 9.83 7.76 -0.09
#